data_AF-A0A0T8Z9S1-F1
#
_entry.id   AF-A0A0T8Z9S1-F1
#
_cell.length_a   1.000
_cell.length_b   1.000
_cell.length_c   1.000
_cell.angle_alpha   90.00
_cell.angle_beta   90.00
_cell.angle_gamma   90.00
#
_symmetry.space_group_name_H-M   'P 1'
#
loop_
_entity.id
_entity.type
_entity.pdbx_description
1 polymer ?
#
loop_
_entity_poly.entity_id
_entity_poly.type
_entity_poly.pdbx_seq_one_letter_code
_entity_poly.pdbx_strand_id
1 'polypeptide(L)'
;MVVTKHFAVHSTKYRKSLIKYILNPEKTEQLKLISDFGMRNYLVFPSYEEMVEMYEANLTNNDRLYDSRNDRQQIKQTKIHAHHLIQSFSPEDKLTPEEINRIGYETIKELTGGNFRFIVTTHTDKNHVHNHILINSVDLNSDKKLKWDYAQERNLRMISDRLAKEAGATIIQPNRYSHEKFETYRKTNHKFELKQRLYFLLEHSNNFEEFLTKAPAINVEIDFSHKHARFLMTDREMKQVIRGKQLDKRQPYTEDYFREQFATRAIEQRLDFILPRARDLSHLLEMAEQLNLTISPKKKHVTFTLTEKGRTISIENKKISTKHLYDVQFFEDYFDQRESLTDPDLTNLVSDFEIYQEEQDKEKLPSEELLAAYKEFKEKRDQIQEFEVVLADHQIDKVVKDGLFIKMNYGVKKDGLVFIPNRNLDIHENEQGKSHHVFIRETAQFFIYNKDSSDLNRYMRGRELIRQLTHDSKHIPKRRRPTIASLKEKISEVNLLIELDINNQSYQEVKDELIKDIAQLDLTITNLQDKVAHLNKVAEILLNLNNSDPENRRLARYDYVKMNLTAAINFEQVEQEISRSQQSLKDLIDKYEFKVRRLEKFVKNISSIYDYPFGGKTYTNNYQPDFE
;
A
#
# COMPACT_ATOMS: atom_id res chain seq x y z
N MET A 1 16.45 -9.37 20.78
CA MET A 1 15.65 -9.91 19.66
C MET A 1 14.39 -10.54 20.22
N VAL A 2 13.28 -9.82 20.10
CA VAL A 2 11.98 -10.23 20.64
C VAL A 2 11.30 -11.24 19.71
N VAL A 3 10.77 -12.33 20.28
CA VAL A 3 10.06 -13.38 19.54
C VAL A 3 8.81 -13.80 20.30
N THR A 4 7.68 -13.87 19.60
CA THR A 4 6.41 -14.37 20.14
C THR A 4 6.03 -15.73 19.55
N LYS A 5 5.58 -16.67 20.39
CA LYS A 5 4.99 -17.96 19.99
C LYS A 5 3.62 -18.14 20.63
N HIS A 6 2.71 -18.84 19.95
CA HIS A 6 1.35 -19.12 20.43
C HIS A 6 1.05 -20.62 20.44
N PHE A 7 0.33 -21.05 21.47
CA PHE A 7 -0.19 -22.40 21.64
C PHE A 7 -1.64 -22.35 22.14
N ALA A 8 -2.53 -23.11 21.51
CA ALA A 8 -3.91 -23.27 21.99
C ALA A 8 -3.98 -24.37 23.07
N VAL A 9 -4.69 -24.09 24.16
CA VAL A 9 -4.86 -25.01 25.29
C VAL A 9 -6.23 -25.68 25.18
N HIS A 10 -6.22 -26.99 24.95
CA HIS A 10 -7.44 -27.76 24.64
C HIS A 10 -8.02 -28.57 25.80
N SER A 11 -7.39 -28.53 26.98
CA SER A 11 -7.81 -29.31 28.14
C SER A 11 -7.68 -28.48 29.41
N THR A 12 -8.69 -28.54 30.27
CA THR A 12 -8.66 -27.93 31.61
C THR A 12 -7.57 -28.54 32.49
N LYS A 13 -7.34 -29.86 32.42
CA LYS A 13 -6.23 -30.54 33.10
C LYS A 13 -4.88 -30.00 32.63
N TYR A 14 -4.72 -29.83 31.31
CA TYR A 14 -3.50 -29.25 30.75
C TYR A 14 -3.33 -27.78 31.16
N ARG A 15 -4.40 -26.98 31.19
CA ARG A 15 -4.39 -25.60 31.69
C ARG A 15 -3.89 -25.54 33.14
N LYS A 16 -4.43 -26.35 34.06
CA LYS A 16 -3.97 -26.41 35.45
C LYS A 16 -2.49 -26.79 35.55
N SER A 17 -2.03 -27.76 34.76
CA SER A 17 -0.61 -28.13 34.71
C SER A 17 0.27 -26.99 34.17
N LEU A 18 -0.24 -26.23 33.20
CA LEU A 18 0.46 -25.08 32.64
C LEU A 18 0.53 -23.93 33.66
N ILE A 19 -0.55 -23.65 34.40
CA ILE A 19 -0.55 -22.66 35.50
C ILE A 19 0.53 -23.02 36.53
N LYS A 20 0.61 -24.29 36.95
CA LYS A 20 1.70 -24.76 37.83
C LYS A 20 3.09 -24.49 37.23
N TYR A 21 3.28 -24.81 35.95
CA TYR A 21 4.56 -24.61 35.28
C TYR A 21 4.95 -23.13 35.20
N ILE A 22 4.02 -22.25 34.79
CA ILE A 22 4.32 -20.83 34.59
C ILE A 22 4.53 -20.09 35.92
N LEU A 23 3.86 -20.51 36.99
CA LEU A 23 4.00 -19.93 38.34
C LEU A 23 5.13 -20.55 39.17
N ASN A 24 6.02 -21.37 38.60
CA ASN A 24 7.05 -22.04 39.39
C ASN A 24 7.91 -20.99 40.18
N PRO A 25 7.98 -21.07 41.52
CA PRO A 25 8.70 -20.09 42.35
C PRO A 25 10.19 -19.98 42.03
N GLU A 26 10.85 -21.09 41.67
CA GLU A 26 12.28 -21.11 41.32
C GLU A 26 12.56 -20.33 40.03
N LYS A 27 11.57 -20.20 39.15
CA LYS A 27 11.70 -19.55 37.84
C LYS A 27 11.27 -18.08 37.85
N THR A 28 10.46 -17.69 38.82
CA THR A 28 9.73 -16.41 38.88
C THR A 28 10.20 -15.51 40.03
N GLU A 29 11.42 -15.75 40.53
CA GLU A 29 12.00 -15.06 41.67
C GLU A 29 11.08 -15.10 42.91
N GLN A 30 10.69 -16.31 43.32
CA GLN A 30 9.76 -16.53 44.43
C GLN A 30 8.41 -15.81 44.22
N LEU A 31 7.83 -15.97 43.03
CA LEU A 31 6.51 -15.45 42.65
C LEU A 31 6.42 -13.92 42.49
N LYS A 32 7.53 -13.18 42.59
CA LYS A 32 7.54 -11.71 42.43
C LYS A 32 7.27 -11.26 40.99
N LEU A 33 7.68 -12.07 40.00
CA LEU A 33 7.59 -11.73 38.58
C LEU A 33 6.27 -12.22 37.93
N ILE A 34 5.17 -12.02 38.65
CA ILE A 34 3.83 -12.41 38.22
C ILE A 34 2.94 -11.17 38.20
N SER A 35 2.25 -10.97 37.08
CA SER A 35 1.19 -9.98 36.96
C SER A 35 -0.04 -10.61 36.31
N ASP A 36 -1.21 -10.09 36.63
CA ASP A 36 -2.46 -10.60 36.07
C ASP A 36 -3.49 -9.49 35.87
N PHE A 37 -4.51 -9.79 35.08
CA PHE A 37 -5.58 -8.86 34.79
C PHE A 37 -6.94 -9.56 34.85
N GLY A 38 -7.91 -8.91 35.51
CA GLY A 38 -9.28 -9.38 35.63
C GLY A 38 -9.47 -10.56 36.59
N MET A 39 -8.47 -10.89 37.41
CA MET A 39 -8.57 -11.93 38.42
C MET A 39 -9.09 -11.38 39.74
N ARG A 40 -9.83 -12.21 40.47
CA ARG A 40 -10.19 -11.94 41.86
C ARG A 40 -9.09 -12.52 42.75
N ASN A 41 -8.31 -11.65 43.36
CA ASN A 41 -7.37 -12.02 44.41
C ASN A 41 -8.06 -11.90 45.78
N TYR A 42 -8.34 -13.04 46.39
CA TYR A 42 -8.98 -13.14 47.71
C TYR A 42 -8.01 -13.62 48.79
N LEU A 43 -6.71 -13.69 48.48
CA LEU A 43 -5.67 -14.23 49.34
C LEU A 43 -4.73 -13.11 49.79
N VAL A 44 -4.41 -13.08 51.08
CA VAL A 44 -3.59 -12.02 51.69
C VAL A 44 -2.10 -12.39 51.68
N PHE A 45 -1.78 -13.69 51.84
CA PHE A 45 -0.43 -14.25 51.72
C PHE A 45 -0.50 -15.71 51.20
N PRO A 46 -0.81 -15.92 49.91
CA PRO A 46 -1.03 -17.25 49.37
C PRO A 46 0.25 -18.09 49.33
N SER A 47 0.15 -19.37 49.69
CA SER A 47 1.11 -20.39 49.27
C SER A 47 1.08 -20.57 47.75
N TYR A 48 2.12 -21.20 47.20
CA TYR A 48 2.19 -21.49 45.75
C TYR A 48 0.98 -22.33 45.28
N GLU A 49 0.60 -23.34 46.04
CA GLU A 49 -0.56 -24.19 45.77
C GLU A 49 -1.86 -23.38 45.76
N GLU A 50 -2.07 -22.52 46.76
CA GLU A 50 -3.26 -21.67 46.83
C GLU A 50 -3.33 -20.66 45.68
N MET A 51 -2.20 -20.10 45.25
CA MET A 51 -2.11 -19.23 44.07
C MET A 51 -2.51 -19.98 42.79
N VAL A 52 -1.98 -21.18 42.57
CA VAL A 52 -2.33 -22.02 41.42
C VAL A 52 -3.83 -22.30 41.39
N GLU A 53 -4.41 -22.63 42.54
CA GLU A 53 -5.84 -22.92 42.65
C GLU A 53 -6.70 -21.68 42.44
N MET A 54 -6.30 -20.53 42.99
CA MET A 54 -6.97 -19.25 42.79
C MET A 54 -7.04 -18.89 41.30
N TYR A 55 -5.93 -18.98 40.58
CA TYR A 55 -5.91 -18.66 39.14
C TYR A 55 -6.75 -19.65 38.33
N GLU A 56 -6.62 -20.96 38.56
CA GLU A 56 -7.43 -21.96 37.86
C GLU A 56 -8.93 -21.79 38.16
N ALA A 57 -9.30 -21.44 39.39
CA ALA A 57 -10.68 -21.18 39.77
C ALA A 57 -11.25 -19.95 39.06
N ASN A 58 -10.49 -18.85 38.97
CA ASN A 58 -10.90 -17.65 38.23
C ASN A 58 -11.21 -17.96 36.76
N LEU A 59 -10.36 -18.74 36.09
CA LEU A 59 -10.56 -19.13 34.69
C LEU A 59 -11.72 -20.11 34.53
N THR A 60 -11.78 -21.15 35.37
CA THR A 60 -12.83 -22.17 35.31
C THR A 60 -14.22 -21.62 35.59
N ASN A 61 -14.36 -20.70 36.54
CA ASN A 61 -15.64 -20.08 36.85
C ASN A 61 -16.18 -19.26 35.66
N ASN A 62 -15.29 -18.59 34.93
CA ASN A 62 -15.66 -17.83 33.74
C ASN A 62 -16.07 -18.75 32.57
N ASP A 63 -15.37 -19.87 32.38
CA ASP A 63 -15.72 -20.89 31.38
C ASP A 63 -17.10 -21.51 31.68
N ARG A 64 -17.34 -21.94 32.92
CA ARG A 64 -18.62 -22.56 33.33
C ARG A 64 -19.82 -21.66 33.09
N LEU A 65 -19.67 -20.36 33.34
CA LEU A 65 -20.73 -19.38 33.09
C LEU A 65 -20.96 -19.16 31.58
N TYR A 66 -19.91 -19.21 30.77
CA TYR A 66 -20.05 -19.13 29.32
C TYR A 66 -20.72 -20.38 28.75
N ASP A 67 -20.31 -21.56 29.20
CA ASP A 67 -20.87 -22.83 28.74
C ASP A 67 -22.36 -22.91 29.06
N SER A 68 -22.77 -22.59 30.29
CA SER A 68 -24.20 -22.59 30.68
C SER A 68 -25.08 -21.63 29.88
N ARG A 69 -24.52 -20.52 29.37
CA ARG A 69 -25.22 -19.58 28.49
C ARG A 69 -25.31 -20.07 27.05
N ASN A 70 -24.37 -20.90 26.61
CA ASN A 70 -24.14 -21.23 25.20
C ASN A 70 -24.26 -22.73 24.86
N ASP A 71 -24.83 -23.54 25.75
CA ASP A 71 -24.99 -25.01 25.69
C ASP A 71 -25.55 -25.57 24.36
N ARG A 72 -26.12 -24.75 23.47
CA ARG A 72 -26.71 -25.17 22.18
C ARG A 72 -25.90 -24.81 20.93
N GLN A 73 -24.71 -24.19 21.04
CA GLN A 73 -23.90 -23.79 19.88
C GLN A 73 -22.62 -24.63 19.71
N GLN A 74 -22.63 -25.59 18.78
CA GLN A 74 -21.43 -26.35 18.40
C GLN A 74 -20.56 -25.56 17.40
N ILE A 75 -19.63 -24.75 17.90
CA ILE A 75 -18.54 -24.17 17.09
C ILE A 75 -17.23 -24.91 17.40
N LYS A 76 -16.40 -25.21 16.40
CA LYS A 76 -15.09 -25.89 16.56
C LYS A 76 -14.14 -25.23 17.60
N GLN A 77 -14.37 -23.97 17.98
CA GLN A 77 -13.62 -23.23 19.01
C GLN A 77 -14.10 -23.50 20.45
N THR A 78 -15.17 -24.28 20.67
CA THR A 78 -15.61 -24.68 22.02
C THR A 78 -14.53 -25.44 22.78
N LYS A 79 -13.61 -26.13 22.09
CA LYS A 79 -12.52 -26.91 22.70
C LYS A 79 -11.28 -26.11 23.12
N ILE A 80 -11.24 -24.79 22.96
CA ILE A 80 -10.11 -23.97 23.44
C ILE A 80 -10.50 -23.34 24.77
N HIS A 81 -9.70 -23.62 25.81
CA HIS A 81 -9.88 -23.12 27.18
C HIS A 81 -8.94 -21.96 27.52
N ALA A 82 -7.80 -21.87 26.85
CA ALA A 82 -6.87 -20.76 27.02
C ALA A 82 -5.93 -20.64 25.80
N HIS A 83 -5.23 -19.51 25.72
CA HIS A 83 -4.14 -19.28 24.79
C HIS A 83 -2.86 -19.05 25.59
N HIS A 84 -1.84 -19.86 25.31
CA HIS A 84 -0.52 -19.73 25.92
C HIS A 84 0.43 -19.07 24.93
N LEU A 85 1.03 -17.97 25.35
CA LEU A 85 2.05 -17.26 24.60
C LEU A 85 3.40 -17.35 25.29
N ILE A 86 4.45 -17.41 24.49
CA ILE A 86 5.83 -17.24 24.93
C ILE A 86 6.39 -16.01 24.24
N GLN A 87 6.89 -15.05 25.01
CA GLN A 87 7.55 -13.84 24.51
C GLN A 87 8.97 -13.81 25.04
N SER A 88 9.95 -14.05 24.18
CA SER A 88 11.37 -14.14 24.53
C SER A 88 12.12 -12.88 24.15
N PHE A 89 13.11 -12.48 24.95
CA PHE A 89 13.96 -11.30 24.72
C PHE A 89 15.44 -11.71 24.57
N SER A 90 16.28 -10.87 23.93
CA SER A 90 17.73 -11.17 23.88
C SER A 90 18.36 -10.81 25.22
N PRO A 91 19.32 -11.62 25.72
CA PRO A 91 20.15 -11.22 26.86
C PRO A 91 20.88 -9.88 26.65
N GLU A 92 21.11 -9.50 25.40
CA GLU A 92 21.78 -8.24 25.03
C GLU A 92 20.88 -7.00 25.15
N ASP A 93 19.56 -7.17 25.26
CA ASP A 93 18.60 -6.05 25.24
C ASP A 93 18.63 -5.21 26.53
N LYS A 94 19.45 -5.57 27.54
CA LYS A 94 19.66 -4.87 28.83
C LYS A 94 18.37 -4.46 29.58
N LEU A 95 17.28 -5.19 29.37
CA LEU A 95 16.01 -4.99 30.09
C LEU A 95 15.99 -5.80 31.39
N THR A 96 15.39 -5.26 32.43
CA THR A 96 15.16 -6.02 33.67
C THR A 96 14.00 -7.02 33.52
N PRO A 97 13.93 -8.08 34.34
CA PRO A 97 12.80 -9.00 34.34
C PRO A 97 11.45 -8.31 34.59
N GLU A 98 11.41 -7.26 35.41
CA GLU A 98 10.21 -6.47 35.70
C GLU A 98 9.76 -5.67 34.47
N GLU A 99 10.70 -5.07 33.74
CA GLU A 99 10.40 -4.37 32.49
C GLU A 99 9.87 -5.35 31.43
N ILE A 100 10.48 -6.52 31.33
CA ILE A 100 10.01 -7.60 30.45
C ILE A 100 8.60 -8.03 30.84
N ASN A 101 8.32 -8.20 32.13
CA ASN A 101 6.97 -8.51 32.62
C ASN A 101 5.96 -7.43 32.21
N ARG A 102 6.29 -6.15 32.45
CA ARG A 102 5.46 -5.00 32.09
C ARG A 102 5.15 -4.96 30.59
N ILE A 103 6.17 -5.17 29.74
CA ILE A 103 5.98 -5.24 28.28
C ILE A 103 4.99 -6.35 27.92
N GLY A 104 5.12 -7.54 28.52
CA GLY A 104 4.18 -8.65 28.33
C GLY A 104 2.76 -8.29 28.75
N TYR A 105 2.60 -7.65 29.90
CA TYR A 105 1.32 -7.20 30.43
C TYR A 105 0.63 -6.19 29.50
N GLU A 106 1.34 -5.13 29.12
CA GLU A 106 0.82 -4.08 28.23
C GLU A 106 0.47 -4.64 26.85
N THR A 107 1.32 -5.55 26.31
CA THR A 107 1.07 -6.20 25.02
C THR A 107 -0.28 -6.89 24.98
N ILE A 108 -0.61 -7.66 26.03
CA ILE A 108 -1.82 -8.46 26.06
C ILE A 108 -3.04 -7.64 26.46
N LYS A 109 -2.86 -6.66 27.34
CA LYS A 109 -3.92 -5.71 27.68
C LYS A 109 -4.40 -4.96 26.43
N GLU A 110 -3.48 -4.49 25.60
CA GLU A 110 -3.81 -3.82 24.33
C GLU A 110 -4.36 -4.80 23.29
N LEU A 111 -3.74 -5.97 23.11
CA LEU A 111 -4.20 -6.98 22.15
C LEU A 111 -5.65 -7.37 22.40
N THR A 112 -6.02 -7.57 23.67
CA THR A 112 -7.36 -8.04 24.08
C THR A 112 -8.35 -6.90 24.34
N GLY A 113 -7.93 -5.64 24.24
CA GLY A 113 -8.71 -4.47 24.61
C GLY A 113 -9.19 -4.48 26.07
N GLY A 114 -8.45 -5.17 26.95
CA GLY A 114 -8.83 -5.32 28.37
C GLY A 114 -10.10 -6.15 28.61
N ASN A 115 -10.51 -7.00 27.67
CA ASN A 115 -11.74 -7.78 27.79
C ASN A 115 -11.54 -9.22 28.27
N PHE A 116 -10.29 -9.69 28.41
CA PHE A 116 -9.99 -11.09 28.72
C PHE A 116 -9.12 -11.19 29.96
N ARG A 117 -9.33 -12.21 30.78
CA ARG A 117 -8.45 -12.52 31.91
C ARG A 117 -7.14 -13.06 31.40
N PHE A 118 -6.02 -12.63 31.98
CA PHE A 118 -4.72 -13.22 31.65
C PHE A 118 -3.75 -13.16 32.83
N ILE A 119 -2.71 -13.99 32.74
CA ILE A 119 -1.58 -14.07 33.66
C ILE A 119 -0.31 -13.88 32.83
N VAL A 120 0.61 -13.05 33.28
CA VAL A 120 1.97 -12.87 32.74
C VAL A 120 2.96 -13.28 33.82
N THR A 121 3.83 -14.21 33.47
CA THR A 121 4.89 -14.69 34.36
C THR A 121 6.22 -14.56 33.63
N THR A 122 7.24 -14.05 34.30
CA THR A 122 8.58 -13.90 33.71
C THR A 122 9.51 -14.96 34.26
N HIS A 123 10.10 -15.76 33.37
CA HIS A 123 11.04 -16.82 33.70
C HIS A 123 12.47 -16.34 33.52
N THR A 124 13.28 -16.51 34.57
CA THR A 124 14.70 -16.13 34.63
C THR A 124 15.64 -17.34 34.78
N ASP A 125 15.11 -18.55 34.72
CA ASP A 125 15.83 -19.83 34.92
C ASP A 125 16.74 -20.25 33.76
N LYS A 126 16.73 -19.51 32.65
CA LYS A 126 17.49 -19.81 31.43
C LYS A 126 18.43 -18.69 31.07
N ASN A 127 19.30 -18.96 30.09
CA ASN A 127 20.23 -17.97 29.51
C ASN A 127 19.55 -16.72 28.94
N HIS A 128 18.22 -16.74 28.74
CA HIS A 128 17.45 -15.58 28.29
C HIS A 128 16.15 -15.46 29.09
N VAL A 129 15.78 -14.22 29.38
CA VAL A 129 14.53 -13.89 30.07
C VAL A 129 13.37 -13.95 29.08
N HIS A 130 12.26 -14.56 29.50
CA HIS A 130 11.08 -14.74 28.67
C HIS A 130 9.81 -14.72 29.50
N ASN A 131 8.74 -14.18 28.91
CA ASN A 131 7.41 -14.25 29.48
C ASN A 131 6.68 -15.50 29.03
N HIS A 132 6.00 -16.14 29.97
CA HIS A 132 4.87 -17.03 29.73
C HIS A 132 3.58 -16.29 30.03
N ILE A 133 2.69 -16.19 29.04
CA ILE A 133 1.43 -15.47 29.15
C ILE A 133 0.28 -16.44 28.90
N LEU A 134 -0.66 -16.55 29.84
CA LEU A 134 -1.85 -17.37 29.71
C LEU A 134 -3.08 -16.48 29.63
N ILE A 135 -3.79 -16.49 28.51
CA ILE A 135 -5.02 -15.73 28.29
C ILE A 135 -6.20 -16.69 28.36
N ASN A 136 -7.25 -16.33 29.11
CA ASN A 136 -8.49 -17.10 29.07
C ASN A 136 -9.11 -17.07 27.68
N SER A 137 -9.69 -18.17 27.23
CA SER A 137 -10.38 -18.16 25.93
C SER A 137 -11.72 -17.44 25.97
N VAL A 138 -12.28 -17.20 27.15
CA VAL A 138 -13.57 -16.52 27.38
C VAL A 138 -13.34 -15.13 27.96
N ASP A 139 -14.15 -14.16 27.52
CA ASP A 139 -14.08 -12.77 27.96
C ASP A 139 -14.59 -12.57 29.41
N LEU A 140 -14.33 -11.39 29.97
CA LEU A 140 -14.65 -11.08 31.37
C LEU A 140 -16.13 -11.25 31.70
N ASN A 141 -17.01 -10.98 30.72
CA ASN A 141 -18.46 -11.05 30.85
C ASN A 141 -19.05 -12.45 30.60
N SER A 142 -18.23 -13.42 30.17
CA SER A 142 -18.67 -14.78 29.80
C SER A 142 -19.64 -14.81 28.61
N ASP A 143 -19.48 -13.91 27.64
CA ASP A 143 -20.37 -13.77 26.50
C ASP A 143 -19.73 -14.25 25.19
N LYS A 144 -18.41 -14.12 25.04
CA LYS A 144 -17.71 -14.45 23.78
C LYS A 144 -16.35 -15.11 24.02
N LYS A 145 -15.91 -15.87 23.01
CA LYS A 145 -14.54 -16.42 22.96
C LYS A 145 -13.56 -15.53 22.21
N LEU A 146 -12.29 -15.56 22.63
CA LEU A 146 -11.18 -14.95 21.91
C LEU A 146 -10.96 -15.72 20.61
N LYS A 147 -11.28 -15.08 19.48
CA LYS A 147 -11.01 -15.64 18.17
C LYS A 147 -9.54 -15.44 17.83
N TRP A 148 -8.76 -16.51 17.77
CA TRP A 148 -7.37 -16.46 17.33
C TRP A 148 -7.26 -16.69 15.82
N ASP A 149 -7.00 -15.64 15.04
CA ASP A 149 -6.77 -15.70 13.59
C ASP A 149 -5.46 -15.01 13.17
N TYR A 150 -5.13 -15.04 11.88
CA TYR A 150 -3.91 -14.43 11.35
C TYR A 150 -3.82 -12.91 11.60
N ALA A 151 -4.96 -12.22 11.77
CA ALA A 151 -4.95 -10.80 12.09
C ALA A 151 -4.57 -10.59 13.56
N GLN A 152 -5.11 -11.39 14.48
CA GLN A 152 -4.72 -11.38 15.89
C GLN A 152 -3.26 -11.76 16.11
N GLU A 153 -2.75 -12.80 15.43
CA GLU A 153 -1.33 -13.17 15.53
C GLU A 153 -0.40 -12.06 15.02
N ARG A 154 -0.81 -11.38 13.93
CA ARG A 154 -0.09 -10.21 13.43
C ARG A 154 -0.13 -9.06 14.44
N ASN A 155 -1.29 -8.77 15.02
CA ASN A 155 -1.44 -7.71 16.03
C ASN A 155 -0.57 -7.98 17.25
N LEU A 156 -0.56 -9.22 17.77
CA LEU A 156 0.34 -9.62 18.87
C LEU A 156 1.79 -9.27 18.56
N ARG A 157 2.28 -9.66 17.38
CA ARG A 157 3.65 -9.36 16.97
C ARG A 157 3.91 -7.87 16.88
N MET A 158 3.02 -7.13 16.20
CA MET A 158 3.22 -5.70 15.97
C MET A 158 3.20 -4.90 17.28
N ILE A 159 2.29 -5.23 18.22
CA ILE A 159 2.18 -4.57 19.53
C ILE A 159 3.40 -4.92 20.40
N SER A 160 3.76 -6.20 20.48
CA SER A 160 4.96 -6.67 21.20
C SER A 160 6.22 -5.97 20.69
N ASP A 161 6.40 -5.91 19.37
CA ASP A 161 7.57 -5.26 18.75
C ASP A 161 7.59 -3.76 19.03
N ARG A 162 6.42 -3.10 19.05
CA ARG A 162 6.32 -1.67 19.38
C ARG A 162 6.75 -1.40 20.82
N LEU A 163 6.12 -2.05 21.79
CA LEU A 163 6.40 -1.82 23.22
C LEU A 163 7.85 -2.18 23.57
N ALA A 164 8.37 -3.25 22.98
CA ALA A 164 9.77 -3.63 23.15
C ALA A 164 10.74 -2.60 22.54
N LYS A 165 10.46 -2.02 21.36
CA LYS A 165 11.26 -0.90 20.80
C LYS A 165 11.22 0.33 21.69
N GLU A 166 10.04 0.66 22.21
CA GLU A 166 9.85 1.79 23.12
C GLU A 166 10.66 1.62 24.42
N ALA A 167 10.87 0.38 24.87
CA ALA A 167 11.73 0.04 26.00
C ALA A 167 13.24 -0.07 25.63
N GLY A 168 13.59 0.04 24.35
CA GLY A 168 14.99 -0.01 23.88
C GLY A 168 15.50 -1.41 23.48
N ALA A 169 14.63 -2.44 23.46
CA ALA A 169 15.02 -3.77 23.01
C ALA A 169 15.19 -3.85 21.49
N THR A 170 16.08 -4.75 21.06
CA THR A 170 16.35 -5.02 19.66
C THR A 170 15.27 -5.95 19.10
N ILE A 171 14.61 -5.55 18.02
CA ILE A 171 13.61 -6.39 17.33
C ILE A 171 14.25 -7.13 16.16
N ILE A 172 13.75 -8.33 15.87
CA ILE A 172 14.08 -9.01 14.62
C ILE A 172 13.46 -8.21 13.48
N GLN A 173 14.23 -7.33 12.88
CA GLN A 173 13.83 -6.66 11.64
C GLN A 173 13.65 -7.76 10.58
N PRO A 174 12.48 -7.91 9.93
CA PRO A 174 12.41 -8.71 8.72
C PRO A 174 13.38 -8.07 7.74
N ASN A 175 14.46 -8.81 7.42
CA ASN A 175 15.63 -8.39 6.65
C ASN A 175 15.33 -7.26 5.65
N ARG A 176 15.43 -6.00 6.10
CA ARG A 176 15.14 -4.82 5.28
C ARG A 176 16.23 -3.80 5.54
N TYR A 177 16.92 -3.49 4.45
CA TYR A 177 18.03 -2.56 4.34
C TYR A 177 17.69 -1.15 4.86
N SER A 178 18.70 -0.41 5.35
CA SER A 178 18.63 1.07 5.45
C SER A 178 18.40 1.69 4.06
N HIS A 179 18.08 2.99 3.92
CA HIS A 179 17.82 3.56 2.58
C HIS A 179 19.06 3.48 1.71
N GLU A 180 20.22 3.83 2.27
CA GLU A 180 21.52 3.63 1.63
C GLU A 180 21.78 2.16 1.24
N LYS A 181 21.50 1.21 2.14
CA LYS A 181 21.64 -0.22 1.83
C LYS A 181 20.59 -0.71 0.83
N PHE A 182 19.41 -0.08 0.76
CA PHE A 182 18.33 -0.40 -0.18
C PHE A 182 18.66 0.13 -1.57
N GLU A 183 19.17 1.35 -1.67
CA GLU A 183 19.74 1.92 -2.90
C GLU A 183 20.88 1.06 -3.41
N THR A 184 21.77 0.63 -2.52
CA THR A 184 22.83 -0.33 -2.84
C THR A 184 22.24 -1.66 -3.31
N TYR A 185 21.25 -2.22 -2.61
CA TYR A 185 20.54 -3.44 -3.03
C TYR A 185 19.90 -3.27 -4.41
N ARG A 186 19.25 -2.14 -4.70
CA ARG A 186 18.61 -1.85 -5.98
C ARG A 186 19.63 -1.86 -7.13
N LYS A 187 20.76 -1.19 -6.93
CA LYS A 187 21.83 -1.09 -7.93
C LYS A 187 22.53 -2.43 -8.15
N THR A 188 22.82 -3.16 -7.06
CA THR A 188 23.63 -4.39 -7.08
C THR A 188 22.83 -5.66 -7.31
N ASN A 189 21.53 -5.70 -7.00
CA ASN A 189 20.75 -6.93 -7.06
C ASN A 189 20.34 -7.28 -8.49
N HIS A 190 20.98 -8.33 -9.03
CA HIS A 190 20.68 -8.83 -10.37
C HIS A 190 19.21 -9.23 -10.58
N LYS A 191 18.53 -9.78 -9.57
CA LYS A 191 17.12 -10.19 -9.69
C LYS A 191 16.19 -8.99 -9.80
N PHE A 192 16.51 -7.90 -9.11
CA PHE A 192 15.75 -6.66 -9.21
C PHE A 192 15.86 -6.06 -10.61
N GLU A 193 17.10 -5.90 -11.11
CA GLU A 193 17.35 -5.41 -12.46
C GLU A 193 16.68 -6.28 -13.53
N LEU A 194 16.84 -7.60 -13.44
CA LEU A 194 16.30 -8.52 -14.43
C LEU A 194 14.77 -8.43 -14.52
N LYS A 195 14.07 -8.26 -13.39
CA LYS A 195 12.61 -8.04 -13.44
C LYS A 195 12.26 -6.78 -14.21
N GLN A 196 12.98 -5.68 -14.01
CA GLN A 196 12.70 -4.43 -14.72
C GLN A 196 12.87 -4.60 -16.23
N ARG A 197 13.96 -5.25 -16.65
CA ARG A 197 14.22 -5.59 -18.06
C ARG A 197 13.14 -6.46 -18.68
N LEU A 198 12.75 -7.54 -18.00
CA LEU A 198 11.73 -8.45 -18.49
C LEU A 198 10.36 -7.76 -18.58
N TYR A 199 10.02 -6.87 -17.64
CA TYR A 199 8.78 -6.08 -17.72
C TYR A 199 8.79 -5.10 -18.90
N PHE A 200 9.91 -4.39 -19.09
CA PHE A 200 10.08 -3.47 -20.21
C PHE A 200 10.00 -4.19 -21.56
N LEU A 201 10.66 -5.35 -21.69
CA LEU A 201 10.56 -6.19 -22.89
C LEU A 201 9.14 -6.69 -23.14
N LEU A 202 8.45 -7.11 -22.08
CA LEU A 202 7.06 -7.56 -22.19
C LEU A 202 6.19 -6.45 -22.78
N GLU A 203 6.37 -5.21 -22.34
CA GLU A 203 5.62 -4.04 -22.82
C GLU A 203 5.91 -3.69 -24.29
N HIS A 204 7.16 -3.84 -24.73
CA HIS A 204 7.58 -3.51 -26.09
C HIS A 204 7.67 -4.69 -27.07
N SER A 205 6.98 -5.80 -26.77
CA SER A 205 6.88 -6.95 -27.68
C SER A 205 5.42 -7.23 -28.03
N ASN A 206 5.15 -7.61 -29.28
CA ASN A 206 3.81 -7.97 -29.76
C ASN A 206 3.44 -9.39 -29.36
N ASN A 207 4.43 -10.28 -29.37
CA ASN A 207 4.23 -11.68 -29.06
C ASN A 207 5.46 -12.29 -28.38
N PHE A 208 5.31 -13.54 -27.95
CA PHE A 208 6.35 -14.28 -27.25
C PHE A 208 7.64 -14.47 -28.08
N GLU A 209 7.51 -14.67 -29.39
CA GLU A 209 8.69 -14.91 -30.23
C GLU A 209 9.48 -13.60 -30.41
N GLU A 210 8.78 -12.49 -30.62
CA GLU A 210 9.42 -11.17 -30.66
C GLU A 210 10.10 -10.82 -29.33
N PHE A 211 9.46 -11.15 -28.20
CA PHE A 211 10.05 -11.00 -26.86
C PHE A 211 11.38 -11.72 -26.72
N LEU A 212 11.50 -12.93 -27.26
CA LEU A 212 12.77 -13.67 -27.28
C LEU A 212 13.80 -12.99 -28.19
N THR A 213 13.40 -12.51 -29.37
CA THR A 213 14.32 -11.83 -30.31
C THR A 213 14.81 -10.48 -29.79
N LYS A 214 13.98 -9.75 -29.03
CA LYS A 214 14.30 -8.45 -28.43
C LYS A 214 15.11 -8.56 -27.15
N ALA A 215 15.08 -9.70 -26.46
CA ALA A 215 15.77 -9.85 -25.18
C ALA A 215 17.28 -9.56 -25.23
N PRO A 216 18.05 -10.06 -26.22
CA PRO A 216 19.47 -9.73 -26.36
C PRO A 216 19.74 -8.24 -26.55
N ALA A 217 18.81 -7.49 -27.16
CA ALA A 217 18.98 -6.06 -27.40
C ALA A 217 19.06 -5.23 -26.11
N ILE A 218 18.52 -5.75 -24.99
CA ILE A 218 18.68 -5.15 -23.65
C ILE A 218 19.58 -5.98 -22.73
N ASN A 219 20.51 -6.73 -23.32
CA ASN A 219 21.50 -7.56 -22.63
C ASN A 219 20.84 -8.61 -21.73
N VAL A 220 19.77 -9.27 -22.20
CA VAL A 220 19.13 -10.39 -21.49
C VAL A 220 19.11 -11.62 -22.39
N GLU A 221 19.73 -12.71 -21.93
CA GLU A 221 19.60 -14.03 -22.52
C GLU A 221 18.56 -14.85 -21.75
N ILE A 222 17.66 -15.50 -22.49
CA ILE A 222 16.56 -16.28 -21.95
C ILE A 222 16.64 -17.69 -22.53
N ASP A 223 16.59 -18.69 -21.66
CA ASP A 223 16.61 -20.11 -22.03
C ASP A 223 15.48 -20.87 -21.34
N PHE A 224 14.56 -21.40 -22.16
CA PHE A 224 13.43 -22.23 -21.76
C PHE A 224 13.61 -23.72 -22.09
N SER A 225 14.75 -24.14 -22.66
CA SER A 225 15.00 -25.52 -23.10
C SER A 225 15.08 -26.54 -21.96
N HIS A 226 15.26 -26.06 -20.73
CA HIS A 226 15.40 -26.88 -19.54
C HIS A 226 14.15 -26.86 -18.67
N LYS A 227 14.07 -27.79 -17.70
CA LYS A 227 12.98 -27.88 -16.70
C LYS A 227 12.66 -26.54 -15.99
N HIS A 228 13.63 -25.65 -15.89
CA HIS A 228 13.45 -24.33 -15.29
C HIS A 228 13.97 -23.27 -16.26
N ALA A 229 13.14 -22.25 -16.52
CA ALA A 229 13.56 -21.06 -17.24
C ALA A 229 14.80 -20.43 -16.60
N ARG A 230 15.78 -20.09 -17.43
CA ARG A 230 17.05 -19.47 -17.04
C ARG A 230 17.17 -18.11 -17.69
N PHE A 231 17.71 -17.16 -16.93
CA PHE A 231 17.90 -15.79 -17.35
C PHE A 231 19.32 -15.36 -16.98
N LEU A 232 20.01 -14.71 -17.92
CA LEU A 232 21.35 -14.17 -17.75
C LEU A 232 21.37 -12.73 -18.29
N MET A 233 22.05 -11.82 -17.58
CA MET A 233 22.32 -10.48 -18.10
C MET A 233 23.77 -10.41 -18.53
N THR A 234 24.02 -10.09 -19.79
CA THR A 234 25.35 -10.17 -20.41
C THR A 234 26.25 -8.96 -20.10
N ASP A 235 25.65 -7.84 -19.69
CA ASP A 235 26.34 -6.59 -19.34
C ASP A 235 26.68 -6.50 -17.84
N ARG A 236 26.46 -7.56 -17.07
CA ARG A 236 26.80 -7.62 -15.64
C ARG A 236 27.60 -8.87 -15.31
N GLU A 237 28.53 -8.75 -14.37
CA GLU A 237 29.25 -9.90 -13.83
C GLU A 237 28.32 -10.81 -13.01
N MET A 238 27.73 -11.81 -13.67
CA MET A 238 26.87 -12.79 -13.03
C MET A 238 27.60 -14.12 -12.88
N LYS A 239 27.82 -14.57 -11.63
CA LYS A 239 28.40 -15.89 -11.33
C LYS A 239 27.45 -17.06 -11.60
N GLN A 240 26.14 -16.81 -11.60
CA GLN A 240 25.10 -17.82 -11.75
C GLN A 240 23.90 -17.26 -12.53
N VAL A 241 23.29 -18.11 -13.35
CA VAL A 241 22.00 -17.81 -14.00
C VAL A 241 20.88 -17.70 -12.96
N ILE A 242 19.94 -16.81 -13.22
CA ILE A 242 18.74 -16.66 -12.39
C ILE A 242 17.66 -17.60 -12.93
N ARG A 243 17.08 -18.42 -12.05
CA ARG A 243 15.96 -19.31 -12.44
C ARG A 243 14.62 -18.59 -12.28
N GLY A 244 13.63 -18.88 -13.14
CA GLY A 244 12.32 -18.22 -13.10
C GLY A 244 11.61 -18.23 -11.74
N LYS A 245 11.70 -19.34 -10.98
CA LYS A 245 11.14 -19.45 -9.61
C LYS A 245 11.84 -18.53 -8.58
N GLN A 246 13.07 -18.09 -8.85
CA GLN A 246 13.81 -17.19 -7.98
C GLN A 246 13.39 -15.73 -8.15
N LEU A 247 12.77 -15.39 -9.28
CA LEU A 247 12.21 -14.07 -9.53
C LEU A 247 10.89 -13.92 -8.76
N ASP A 248 9.98 -14.87 -8.90
CA ASP A 248 8.73 -14.89 -8.15
C ASP A 248 8.43 -16.32 -7.66
N LYS A 249 8.18 -16.45 -6.35
CA LYS A 249 7.88 -17.74 -5.71
C LYS A 249 6.43 -18.18 -5.91
N ARG A 250 5.50 -17.23 -6.08
CA ARG A 250 4.06 -17.48 -6.22
C ARG A 250 3.70 -17.76 -7.67
N GLN A 251 4.30 -17.03 -8.60
CA GLN A 251 4.07 -17.18 -10.04
C GLN A 251 5.42 -17.24 -10.78
N PRO A 252 6.04 -18.43 -10.89
CA PRO A 252 7.34 -18.58 -11.53
C PRO A 252 7.33 -18.11 -12.97
N TYR A 253 8.40 -17.44 -13.39
CA TYR A 253 8.56 -16.98 -14.78
C TYR A 253 8.94 -18.18 -15.66
N THR A 254 7.95 -18.88 -16.20
CA THR A 254 8.10 -19.99 -17.15
C THR A 254 7.76 -19.54 -18.58
N GLU A 255 8.04 -20.38 -19.57
CA GLU A 255 7.58 -20.15 -20.94
C GLU A 255 6.06 -19.95 -21.00
N ASP A 256 5.30 -20.86 -20.38
CA ASP A 256 3.84 -20.78 -20.29
C ASP A 256 3.36 -19.48 -19.67
N TYR A 257 4.06 -18.98 -18.63
CA TYR A 257 3.72 -17.71 -17.99
C TYR A 257 3.76 -16.55 -18.99
N PHE A 258 4.86 -16.41 -19.74
CA PHE A 258 4.97 -15.33 -20.72
C PHE A 258 4.00 -15.50 -21.88
N ARG A 259 3.81 -16.74 -22.35
CA ARG A 259 2.82 -17.05 -23.39
C ARG A 259 1.40 -16.69 -22.95
N GLU A 260 1.01 -17.03 -21.72
CA GLU A 260 -0.27 -16.62 -21.12
C GLU A 260 -0.40 -15.09 -21.07
N GLN A 261 0.66 -14.34 -20.72
CA GLN A 261 0.62 -12.87 -20.69
C GLN A 261 0.37 -12.28 -22.09
N PHE A 262 1.05 -12.77 -23.13
CA PHE A 262 0.84 -12.30 -24.50
C PHE A 262 -0.54 -12.71 -25.03
N ALA A 263 -0.98 -13.94 -24.78
CA ALA A 263 -2.30 -14.39 -25.17
C ALA A 263 -3.41 -13.59 -24.47
N THR A 264 -3.22 -13.22 -23.20
CA THR A 264 -4.16 -12.35 -22.46
C THR A 264 -4.34 -11.02 -23.17
N ARG A 265 -3.24 -10.34 -23.51
CA ARG A 265 -3.28 -9.04 -24.21
C ARG A 265 -3.87 -9.16 -25.62
N ALA A 266 -3.51 -10.22 -26.33
CA ALA A 266 -4.00 -10.49 -27.67
C ALA A 266 -5.52 -10.79 -27.69
N ILE A 267 -6.05 -11.42 -26.62
CA ILE A 267 -7.49 -11.60 -26.42
C ILE A 267 -8.15 -10.26 -26.08
N GLU A 268 -7.59 -9.46 -25.15
CA GLU A 268 -8.12 -8.13 -24.82
C GLU A 268 -8.20 -7.23 -26.07
N GLN A 269 -7.13 -7.16 -26.88
CA GLN A 269 -7.12 -6.38 -28.12
C GLN A 269 -8.20 -6.82 -29.11
N ARG A 270 -8.40 -8.14 -29.28
CA ARG A 270 -9.47 -8.68 -30.12
C ARG A 270 -10.83 -8.28 -29.59
N LEU A 271 -11.08 -8.46 -28.30
CA LEU A 271 -12.33 -8.09 -27.66
C LEU A 271 -12.61 -6.59 -27.80
N ASP A 272 -11.62 -5.74 -27.55
CA ASP A 272 -11.73 -4.28 -27.72
C ASP A 272 -12.08 -3.90 -29.17
N PHE A 273 -11.59 -4.66 -30.15
CA PHE A 273 -11.90 -4.45 -31.56
C PHE A 273 -13.29 -4.97 -31.95
N ILE A 274 -13.67 -6.19 -31.56
CA ILE A 274 -14.92 -6.82 -32.02
C ILE A 274 -16.15 -6.43 -31.19
N LEU A 275 -16.01 -6.17 -29.88
CA LEU A 275 -17.16 -5.85 -29.01
C LEU A 275 -17.94 -4.62 -29.47
N PRO A 276 -17.31 -3.51 -29.91
CA PRO A 276 -18.06 -2.35 -30.39
C PRO A 276 -18.80 -2.61 -31.71
N ARG A 277 -18.40 -3.63 -32.48
CA ARG A 277 -18.88 -3.97 -33.83
C ARG A 277 -19.89 -5.12 -33.85
N ALA A 278 -19.92 -5.94 -32.80
CA ALA A 278 -20.87 -7.03 -32.66
C ALA A 278 -22.30 -6.53 -32.38
N ARG A 279 -23.30 -7.26 -32.89
CA ARG A 279 -24.74 -6.96 -32.71
C ARG A 279 -25.31 -7.64 -31.47
N ASP A 280 -24.96 -8.90 -31.33
CA ASP A 280 -25.36 -9.79 -30.25
C ASP A 280 -24.21 -10.76 -29.95
N LEU A 281 -24.43 -11.64 -28.98
CA LEU A 281 -23.44 -12.65 -28.61
C LEU A 281 -23.11 -13.60 -29.76
N SER A 282 -24.08 -14.01 -30.58
CA SER A 282 -23.85 -14.93 -31.69
C SER A 282 -22.93 -14.30 -32.74
N HIS A 283 -23.20 -13.04 -33.11
CA HIS A 283 -22.36 -12.29 -34.04
C HIS A 283 -20.95 -12.07 -33.47
N LEU A 284 -20.82 -11.82 -32.17
CA LEU A 284 -19.52 -11.73 -31.49
C LEU A 284 -18.72 -13.03 -31.64
N LEU A 285 -19.36 -14.19 -31.49
CA LEU A 285 -18.70 -15.49 -31.63
C LEU A 285 -18.20 -15.72 -33.05
N GLU A 286 -19.00 -15.37 -34.06
CA GLU A 286 -18.61 -15.46 -35.48
C GLU A 286 -17.38 -14.58 -35.79
N MET A 287 -17.41 -13.32 -35.34
CA MET A 287 -16.28 -12.39 -35.51
C MET A 287 -15.02 -12.88 -34.78
N ALA A 288 -15.18 -13.40 -33.56
CA ALA A 288 -14.07 -13.92 -32.78
C ALA A 288 -13.41 -15.12 -33.48
N GLU A 289 -14.20 -16.03 -34.04
CA GLU A 289 -13.69 -17.21 -34.77
C GLU A 289 -12.85 -16.81 -35.99
N GLN A 290 -13.27 -15.78 -36.75
CA GLN A 290 -12.49 -15.25 -37.86
C GLN A 290 -11.12 -14.69 -37.44
N LEU A 291 -11.02 -14.18 -36.21
CA LEU A 291 -9.77 -13.67 -35.63
C LEU A 291 -9.01 -14.73 -34.82
N ASN A 292 -9.32 -16.02 -35.01
CA ASN A 292 -8.72 -17.16 -34.30
C ASN A 292 -8.94 -17.16 -32.77
N LEU A 293 -10.05 -16.57 -32.32
CA LEU A 293 -10.46 -16.52 -30.92
C LEU A 293 -11.78 -17.29 -30.73
N THR A 294 -11.75 -18.37 -29.96
CA THR A 294 -12.96 -19.07 -29.55
C THR A 294 -13.39 -18.62 -28.16
N ILE A 295 -14.63 -18.13 -28.04
CA ILE A 295 -15.23 -17.72 -26.76
C ILE A 295 -16.23 -18.79 -26.34
N SER A 296 -15.97 -19.48 -25.23
CA SER A 296 -16.80 -20.58 -24.75
C SER A 296 -17.46 -20.22 -23.40
N PRO A 297 -18.72 -19.76 -23.40
CA PRO A 297 -19.47 -19.51 -22.18
C PRO A 297 -19.85 -20.83 -21.47
N LYS A 298 -19.53 -20.94 -20.17
CA LYS A 298 -19.83 -22.08 -19.31
C LYS A 298 -20.49 -21.61 -18.02
N LYS A 299 -21.83 -21.69 -17.93
CA LYS A 299 -22.65 -21.29 -16.76
C LYS A 299 -22.32 -19.90 -16.19
N LYS A 300 -21.28 -19.78 -15.35
CA LYS A 300 -20.85 -18.53 -14.67
C LYS A 300 -19.48 -18.02 -15.12
N HIS A 301 -18.78 -18.73 -16.01
CA HIS A 301 -17.42 -18.39 -16.43
C HIS A 301 -17.31 -18.51 -17.94
N VAL A 302 -16.41 -17.73 -18.54
CA VAL A 302 -16.13 -17.77 -19.98
C VAL A 302 -14.68 -18.18 -20.16
N THR A 303 -14.43 -19.13 -21.06
CA THR A 303 -13.09 -19.54 -21.45
C THR A 303 -12.79 -18.97 -22.84
N PHE A 304 -11.68 -18.26 -22.97
CA PHE A 304 -11.18 -17.70 -24.22
C PHE A 304 -10.05 -18.57 -24.72
N THR A 305 -10.14 -19.05 -25.94
CA THR A 305 -9.12 -19.91 -26.55
C THR A 305 -8.56 -19.22 -27.78
N LEU A 306 -7.31 -18.81 -27.71
CA LEU A 306 -6.59 -18.15 -28.80
C LEU A 306 -5.73 -19.18 -29.52
N THR A 307 -5.86 -19.27 -30.84
CA THR A 307 -5.03 -20.15 -31.68
C THR A 307 -4.16 -19.31 -32.62
N GLU A 308 -2.85 -19.30 -32.39
CA GLU A 308 -1.91 -18.56 -33.23
C GLU A 308 -0.69 -19.44 -33.56
N LYS A 309 -0.28 -19.46 -34.84
CA LYS A 309 0.91 -20.17 -35.34
C LYS A 309 0.97 -21.65 -34.91
N GLY A 310 -0.18 -22.33 -34.92
CA GLY A 310 -0.30 -23.76 -34.55
C GLY A 310 -0.26 -24.06 -33.06
N ARG A 311 -0.30 -23.04 -32.19
CA ARG A 311 -0.43 -23.20 -30.73
C ARG A 311 -1.77 -22.65 -30.25
N THR A 312 -2.38 -23.36 -29.31
CA THR A 312 -3.66 -23.01 -28.72
C THR A 312 -3.49 -22.76 -27.23
N ILE A 313 -3.90 -21.58 -26.75
CA ILE A 313 -3.84 -21.20 -25.34
C ILE A 313 -5.24 -20.85 -24.86
N SER A 314 -5.68 -21.50 -23.78
CA SER A 314 -6.97 -21.24 -23.16
C SER A 314 -6.80 -20.46 -21.86
N ILE A 315 -7.55 -19.37 -21.71
CA ILE A 315 -7.51 -18.46 -20.57
C ILE A 315 -8.92 -18.28 -20.01
N GLU A 316 -9.05 -18.35 -18.68
CA GLU A 316 -10.31 -18.07 -17.99
C GLU A 316 -10.55 -16.56 -17.88
N ASN A 317 -11.81 -16.14 -17.99
CA ASN A 317 -12.24 -14.75 -17.92
C ASN A 317 -11.64 -13.92 -16.77
N LYS A 318 -11.43 -14.50 -15.59
CA LYS A 318 -10.83 -13.82 -14.42
C LYS A 318 -9.40 -13.32 -14.65
N LYS A 319 -8.69 -13.89 -15.63
CA LYS A 319 -7.32 -13.53 -15.98
C LYS A 319 -7.24 -12.56 -17.16
N ILE A 320 -8.34 -12.34 -17.89
CA ILE A 320 -8.32 -11.57 -19.14
C ILE A 320 -8.07 -10.10 -18.90
N SER A 321 -8.90 -9.46 -18.06
CA SER A 321 -8.77 -8.03 -17.78
C SER A 321 -8.92 -7.69 -16.32
N THR A 322 -8.24 -6.61 -15.93
CA THR A 322 -8.45 -5.95 -14.64
C THR A 322 -9.53 -4.87 -14.70
N LYS A 323 -9.93 -4.46 -15.91
CA LYS A 323 -10.95 -3.42 -16.14
C LYS A 323 -12.36 -4.01 -16.17
N HIS A 324 -12.53 -5.12 -16.89
CA HIS A 324 -13.82 -5.77 -17.11
C HIS A 324 -13.76 -7.26 -16.77
N LEU A 325 -14.79 -7.77 -16.11
CA LEU A 325 -14.95 -9.20 -15.90
C LEU A 325 -15.81 -9.73 -17.04
N TYR A 326 -15.19 -10.23 -18.11
CA TYR A 326 -15.90 -10.80 -19.27
C TYR A 326 -16.57 -12.15 -18.93
N ASP A 327 -17.51 -12.16 -18.00
CA ASP A 327 -18.38 -13.30 -17.69
C ASP A 327 -19.66 -13.28 -18.54
N VAL A 328 -20.53 -14.28 -18.32
CA VAL A 328 -21.79 -14.40 -19.09
C VAL A 328 -22.68 -13.18 -18.86
N GLN A 329 -22.75 -12.68 -17.62
CA GLN A 329 -23.55 -11.51 -17.26
C GLN A 329 -23.05 -10.25 -17.97
N PHE A 330 -21.72 -10.07 -18.07
CA PHE A 330 -21.15 -8.94 -18.80
C PHE A 330 -21.64 -8.88 -20.25
N PHE A 331 -21.64 -10.01 -20.97
CA PHE A 331 -22.09 -10.02 -22.36
C PHE A 331 -23.60 -9.79 -22.49
N GLU A 332 -24.40 -10.38 -21.60
CA GLU A 332 -25.85 -10.12 -21.52
C GLU A 332 -26.12 -8.62 -21.32
N ASP A 333 -25.54 -8.03 -20.27
CA ASP A 333 -25.71 -6.60 -19.94
C ASP A 333 -25.20 -5.68 -21.06
N TYR A 334 -24.09 -6.05 -21.71
CA TYR A 334 -23.46 -5.24 -22.76
C TYR A 334 -24.33 -5.12 -24.02
N PHE A 335 -24.98 -6.22 -24.44
CA PHE A 335 -25.84 -6.21 -25.62
C PHE A 335 -27.27 -5.74 -25.33
N ASP A 336 -27.79 -5.96 -24.12
CA ASP A 336 -29.13 -5.47 -23.72
C ASP A 336 -29.23 -3.93 -23.69
N GLN A 337 -28.11 -3.24 -23.50
CA GLN A 337 -28.04 -1.78 -23.35
C GLN A 337 -27.81 -1.02 -24.66
N ARG A 338 -27.71 -1.69 -25.82
CA ARG A 338 -27.40 -1.05 -27.11
C ARG A 338 -28.57 -1.15 -28.11
N GLU A 339 -28.79 -0.08 -28.86
CA GLU A 339 -29.60 -0.12 -30.08
C GLU A 339 -28.84 -0.88 -31.18
N SER A 340 -29.57 -1.73 -31.91
CA SER A 340 -29.04 -2.59 -32.99
C SER A 340 -28.29 -1.76 -34.04
N LEU A 341 -26.99 -2.02 -34.20
CA LEU A 341 -26.15 -1.39 -35.22
C LEU A 341 -26.40 -2.04 -36.60
N THR A 342 -26.32 -1.25 -37.67
CA THR A 342 -26.35 -1.74 -39.06
C THR A 342 -25.16 -2.65 -39.35
N ASP A 343 -25.41 -3.69 -40.17
CA ASP A 343 -24.50 -4.79 -40.48
C ASP A 343 -23.14 -4.29 -41.01
N PRO A 344 -22.04 -4.37 -40.23
CA PRO A 344 -20.72 -4.09 -40.75
C PRO A 344 -20.30 -5.24 -41.67
N ASP A 345 -19.83 -4.91 -42.88
CA ASP A 345 -19.33 -5.90 -43.83
C ASP A 345 -18.13 -6.65 -43.23
N LEU A 346 -18.30 -7.96 -42.98
CA LEU A 346 -17.26 -8.83 -42.42
C LEU A 346 -16.15 -9.16 -43.42
N THR A 347 -16.31 -8.81 -44.70
CA THR A 347 -15.36 -9.17 -45.77
C THR A 347 -13.94 -8.66 -45.49
N ASN A 348 -13.80 -7.52 -44.81
CA ASN A 348 -12.52 -6.90 -44.49
C ASN A 348 -12.14 -7.01 -42.99
N LEU A 349 -12.84 -7.83 -42.19
CA LEU A 349 -12.66 -7.85 -40.73
C LEU A 349 -11.21 -8.15 -40.31
N VAL A 350 -10.57 -9.11 -40.98
CA VAL A 350 -9.19 -9.52 -40.67
C VAL A 350 -8.22 -8.40 -41.02
N SER A 351 -8.34 -7.80 -42.19
CA SER A 351 -7.47 -6.67 -42.60
C SER A 351 -7.69 -5.44 -41.73
N ASP A 352 -8.92 -5.14 -41.34
CA ASP A 352 -9.24 -4.03 -40.44
C ASP A 352 -8.65 -4.27 -39.04
N PHE A 353 -8.64 -5.53 -38.60
CA PHE A 353 -7.99 -5.91 -37.35
C PHE A 353 -6.47 -5.79 -37.42
N GLU A 354 -5.85 -6.17 -38.54
CA GLU A 354 -4.41 -6.00 -38.76
C GLU A 354 -4.02 -4.52 -38.70
N ILE A 355 -4.77 -3.63 -39.37
CA ILE A 355 -4.57 -2.17 -39.29
C ILE A 355 -4.72 -1.68 -37.85
N TYR A 356 -5.76 -2.13 -37.14
CA TYR A 356 -5.98 -1.77 -35.74
C TYR A 356 -4.81 -2.23 -34.84
N GLN A 357 -4.26 -3.42 -35.08
CA GLN A 357 -3.09 -3.92 -34.36
C GLN A 357 -1.85 -3.07 -34.65
N GLU A 358 -1.60 -2.72 -35.91
CA GLU A 358 -0.50 -1.83 -36.30
C GLU A 358 -0.59 -0.45 -35.63
N GLU A 359 -1.80 0.13 -35.56
CA GLU A 359 -2.02 1.40 -34.86
C GLU A 359 -1.74 1.30 -33.34
N GLN A 360 -2.18 0.22 -32.70
CA GLN A 360 -1.92 -0.03 -31.26
C GLN A 360 -0.42 -0.28 -30.98
N ASP A 361 0.28 -0.91 -31.93
CA ASP A 361 1.67 -1.30 -31.79
C ASP A 361 2.65 -0.20 -32.22
N LYS A 362 2.16 0.93 -32.76
CA LYS A 362 2.97 2.06 -33.23
C LYS A 362 3.87 2.68 -32.15
N GLU A 363 3.51 2.57 -30.87
CA GLU A 363 4.32 3.06 -29.76
C GLU A 363 5.43 2.07 -29.33
N LYS A 364 5.48 0.86 -29.90
CA LYS A 364 6.49 -0.16 -29.54
C LYS A 364 7.78 0.06 -30.30
N LEU A 365 8.87 0.08 -29.55
CA LEU A 365 10.17 0.44 -30.07
C LEU A 365 10.83 -0.70 -30.86
N PRO A 366 11.60 -0.36 -31.92
CA PRO A 366 12.45 -1.32 -32.61
C PRO A 366 13.62 -1.75 -31.72
N SER A 367 14.19 -2.93 -32.02
CA SER A 367 15.26 -3.53 -31.20
C SER A 367 16.47 -2.61 -30.96
N GLU A 368 16.80 -1.76 -31.93
CA GLU A 368 17.95 -0.86 -31.91
C GLU A 368 17.81 0.25 -30.84
N GLU A 369 16.59 0.69 -30.57
CA GLU A 369 16.30 1.78 -29.62
C GLU A 369 16.01 1.27 -28.20
N LEU A 370 15.73 -0.03 -28.04
CA LEU A 370 15.30 -0.62 -26.77
C LEU A 370 16.28 -0.38 -25.63
N LEU A 371 17.59 -0.45 -25.87
CA LEU A 371 18.58 -0.28 -24.80
C LEU A 371 18.59 1.17 -24.29
N ALA A 372 18.52 2.15 -25.19
CA ALA A 372 18.49 3.57 -24.83
C ALA A 372 17.20 3.91 -24.10
N ALA A 373 16.06 3.48 -24.65
CA ALA A 373 14.76 3.66 -24.01
C ALA A 373 14.64 2.93 -22.67
N TYR A 374 15.25 1.74 -22.53
CA TYR A 374 15.31 1.06 -21.24
C TYR A 374 16.10 1.85 -20.20
N LYS A 375 17.23 2.48 -20.60
CA LYS A 375 18.00 3.34 -19.70
C LYS A 375 17.18 4.53 -19.23
N GLU A 376 16.48 5.21 -20.13
CA GLU A 376 15.60 6.34 -19.78
C GLU A 376 14.40 5.90 -18.93
N PHE A 377 13.73 4.80 -19.31
CA PHE A 377 12.67 4.18 -18.52
C PHE A 377 13.14 3.85 -17.11
N LYS A 378 14.33 3.25 -17.01
CA LYS A 378 14.96 2.92 -15.74
C LYS A 378 15.27 4.18 -14.97
N GLU A 379 15.83 5.23 -15.55
CA GLU A 379 16.11 6.48 -14.87
C GLU A 379 14.83 7.15 -14.35
N LYS A 380 13.75 7.19 -15.15
CA LYS A 380 12.44 7.71 -14.72
C LYS A 380 11.80 6.87 -13.61
N ARG A 381 11.94 5.55 -13.67
CA ARG A 381 11.45 4.62 -12.63
C ARG A 381 12.37 4.58 -11.40
N ASP A 382 13.64 4.89 -11.60
CA ASP A 382 14.69 4.94 -10.57
C ASP A 382 14.73 6.25 -9.82
N GLN A 383 14.30 7.36 -10.45
CA GLN A 383 13.87 8.57 -9.77
C GLN A 383 12.74 8.21 -8.81
N ILE A 384 13.12 8.05 -7.54
CA ILE A 384 12.21 7.59 -6.51
C ILE A 384 11.11 8.64 -6.36
N GLN A 385 9.85 8.28 -6.59
CA GLN A 385 8.72 9.01 -6.03
C GLN A 385 8.64 8.73 -4.51
N GLU A 386 9.72 9.08 -3.81
CA GLU A 386 9.75 9.24 -2.37
C GLU A 386 9.38 10.69 -2.09
N PHE A 387 8.32 10.85 -1.31
CA PHE A 387 7.83 12.14 -0.89
C PHE A 387 8.54 12.49 0.39
N GLU A 388 9.24 13.60 0.37
CA GLU A 388 9.78 14.23 1.55
C GLU A 388 8.64 14.91 2.31
N VAL A 389 8.49 14.56 3.58
CA VAL A 389 7.55 15.15 4.52
C VAL A 389 8.34 15.63 5.72
N VAL A 390 8.34 16.95 5.96
CA VAL A 390 8.92 17.51 7.18
C VAL A 390 7.88 17.38 8.29
N LEU A 391 8.24 16.66 9.36
CA LEU A 391 7.38 16.48 10.52
C LEU A 391 7.46 17.69 11.45
N ALA A 392 6.32 18.10 12.00
CA ALA A 392 6.29 19.02 13.12
C ALA A 392 6.57 18.30 14.44
N ASP A 393 7.18 18.98 15.41
CA ASP A 393 7.58 18.39 16.69
C ASP A 393 6.43 17.70 17.44
N HIS A 394 5.22 18.28 17.40
CA HIS A 394 4.03 17.72 18.04
C HIS A 394 3.53 16.42 17.39
N GLN A 395 3.93 16.13 16.14
CA GLN A 395 3.60 14.88 15.47
C GLN A 395 4.49 13.73 15.95
N ILE A 396 5.63 14.02 16.57
CA ILE A 396 6.57 13.00 17.05
C ILE A 396 6.11 12.56 18.44
N ASP A 397 5.76 11.29 18.57
CA ASP A 397 5.43 10.69 19.87
C ASP A 397 6.70 10.32 20.64
N LYS A 398 7.57 9.54 19.98
CA LYS A 398 8.76 8.98 20.61
C LYS A 398 9.83 8.65 19.58
N VAL A 399 11.06 9.06 19.86
CA VAL A 399 12.25 8.64 19.10
C VAL A 399 12.83 7.39 19.76
N VAL A 400 13.13 6.37 18.97
CA VAL A 400 13.71 5.10 19.42
C VAL A 400 14.96 4.78 18.60
N LYS A 401 15.76 3.81 19.05
CA LYS A 401 17.02 3.43 18.40
C LYS A 401 16.89 3.16 16.88
N ASP A 402 15.78 2.55 16.47
CA ASP A 402 15.56 2.08 15.10
C ASP A 402 14.69 3.00 14.23
N GLY A 403 14.22 4.13 14.75
CA GLY A 403 13.26 5.00 14.06
C GLY A 403 12.54 5.99 14.98
N LEU A 404 11.42 6.51 14.50
CA LEU A 404 10.53 7.34 15.29
C LEU A 404 9.09 6.84 15.20
N PHE A 405 8.31 7.09 16.24
CA PHE A 405 6.86 6.92 16.23
C PHE A 405 6.20 8.28 16.02
N ILE A 406 5.31 8.36 15.03
CA ILE A 406 4.49 9.54 14.78
C ILE A 406 3.05 9.33 15.20
N LYS A 407 2.45 10.35 15.79
CA LYS A 407 1.00 10.48 15.95
C LYS A 407 0.41 10.95 14.63
N MET A 408 -0.73 10.38 14.28
CA MET A 408 -1.52 10.84 13.16
C MET A 408 -3.00 10.70 13.45
N ASN A 409 -3.77 11.61 12.87
CA ASN A 409 -5.23 11.53 12.88
C ASN A 409 -5.67 11.04 11.51
N TYR A 410 -6.42 9.94 11.43
CA TYR A 410 -6.95 9.42 10.17
C TYR A 410 -8.48 9.36 10.19
N GLY A 411 -9.09 10.54 10.07
CA GLY A 411 -10.54 10.72 10.17
C GLY A 411 -10.99 11.05 11.59
N VAL A 412 -12.31 11.16 11.78
CA VAL A 412 -12.91 11.61 13.05
C VAL A 412 -12.64 10.61 14.18
N LYS A 413 -11.96 11.07 15.25
CA LYS A 413 -11.62 10.30 16.46
C LYS A 413 -10.81 9.03 16.22
N LYS A 414 -10.02 8.97 15.14
CA LYS A 414 -9.14 7.84 14.85
C LYS A 414 -7.70 8.29 14.96
N ASP A 415 -7.22 8.32 16.19
CA ASP A 415 -5.82 8.55 16.51
C ASP A 415 -5.05 7.26 16.24
N GLY A 416 -3.96 7.39 15.50
CA GLY A 416 -3.05 6.31 15.16
C GLY A 416 -1.62 6.65 15.50
N LEU A 417 -0.87 5.63 15.88
CA LEU A 417 0.59 5.69 15.91
C LEU A 417 1.13 4.98 14.67
N VAL A 418 2.20 5.49 14.07
CA VAL A 418 2.92 4.82 12.99
C VAL A 418 4.41 4.85 13.27
N PHE A 419 5.07 3.71 13.04
CA PHE A 419 6.51 3.60 13.13
C PHE A 419 7.17 3.95 11.80
N ILE A 420 8.02 4.98 11.81
CA ILE A 420 8.90 5.34 10.71
C ILE A 420 10.31 4.85 11.03
N PRO A 421 10.83 3.84 10.31
CA PRO A 421 12.19 3.35 10.53
C PRO A 421 13.24 4.39 10.11
N ASN A 422 14.45 4.34 10.69
CA ASN A 422 15.57 5.23 10.35
C ASN A 422 15.90 5.27 8.85
N ARG A 423 15.60 4.20 8.11
CA ARG A 423 15.79 4.20 6.65
C ARG A 423 14.89 5.21 5.92
N ASN A 424 13.81 5.64 6.52
CA ASN A 424 12.85 6.55 5.91
C ASN A 424 12.96 7.93 6.55
N LEU A 425 14.06 8.24 7.24
CA LEU A 425 14.20 9.43 8.09
C LEU A 425 15.60 10.04 7.95
N ASP A 426 15.66 11.33 7.66
CA ASP A 426 16.84 12.16 7.89
C ASP A 426 16.53 13.18 8.99
N ILE A 427 17.50 13.39 9.89
CA ILE A 427 17.40 14.39 10.96
C ILE A 427 18.49 15.42 10.70
N HIS A 428 18.11 16.68 10.49
CA HIS A 428 19.05 17.79 10.38
C HIS A 428 19.05 18.61 11.66
N GLU A 429 20.24 18.99 12.13
CA GLU A 429 20.44 19.87 13.27
C GLU A 429 20.93 21.22 12.76
N ASN A 430 20.11 22.27 12.93
CA ASN A 430 20.48 23.65 12.63
C ASN A 430 20.43 24.50 13.91
N GLU A 431 20.96 25.73 13.86
CA GLU A 431 20.96 26.69 14.98
C GLU A 431 19.55 27.04 15.52
N GLN A 432 18.49 26.73 14.76
CA GLN A 432 17.08 26.96 15.12
C GLN A 432 16.35 25.70 15.65
N GLY A 433 16.98 24.51 15.66
CA GLY A 433 16.37 23.27 16.14
C GLY A 433 16.62 22.04 15.25
N LYS A 434 16.01 20.90 15.62
CA LYS A 434 16.06 19.64 14.86
C LYS A 434 14.90 19.55 13.87
N SER A 435 15.18 19.38 12.59
CA SER A 435 14.15 19.06 11.59
C SER A 435 14.16 17.57 11.27
N HIS A 436 12.96 16.96 11.22
CA HIS A 436 12.78 15.53 10.95
C HIS A 436 12.15 15.36 9.57
N HIS A 437 12.93 14.89 8.61
CA HIS A 437 12.56 14.73 7.21
C HIS A 437 12.26 13.26 6.92
N VAL A 438 11.01 12.95 6.60
CA VAL A 438 10.55 11.59 6.35
C VAL A 438 10.35 11.35 4.86
N PHE A 439 10.96 10.28 4.34
CA PHE A 439 10.85 9.87 2.94
C PHE A 439 9.89 8.70 2.78
N ILE A 440 8.75 8.95 2.13
CA ILE A 440 7.65 7.99 2.01
C ILE A 440 7.36 7.67 0.55
N ARG A 441 7.35 6.39 0.18
CA ARG A 441 6.86 5.94 -1.15
C ARG A 441 5.35 5.81 -1.14
N GLU A 442 4.66 6.27 -2.18
CA GLU A 442 3.21 6.14 -2.30
C GLU A 442 2.70 4.70 -2.17
N THR A 443 3.47 3.73 -2.66
CA THR A 443 3.13 2.31 -2.67
C THR A 443 3.59 1.56 -1.42
N ALA A 444 4.42 2.16 -0.57
CA ALA A 444 4.87 1.52 0.66
C ALA A 444 3.71 1.29 1.63
N GLN A 445 3.79 0.23 2.44
CA GLN A 445 2.79 -0.06 3.46
C GLN A 445 3.34 0.21 4.85
N PHE A 446 2.60 0.99 5.62
CA PHE A 446 2.89 1.35 7.00
C PHE A 446 1.82 0.77 7.91
N PHE A 447 2.23 0.18 9.03
CA PHE A 447 1.29 -0.36 10.00
C PHE A 447 0.83 0.75 10.95
N ILE A 448 -0.48 0.89 11.09
CA ILE A 448 -1.12 1.84 11.99
C ILE A 448 -1.55 1.10 13.24
N TYR A 449 -1.06 1.57 14.37
CA TYR A 449 -1.52 1.19 15.71
C TYR A 449 -2.65 2.13 16.08
N ASN A 450 -3.88 1.63 16.14
CA ASN A 450 -5.02 2.39 16.62
C ASN A 450 -4.95 2.50 18.15
N LYS A 451 -5.21 3.69 18.68
CA LYS A 451 -5.12 3.96 20.12
C LYS A 451 -6.23 3.29 20.94
N ASP A 452 -7.41 3.08 20.36
CA ASP A 452 -8.59 2.62 21.08
C ASP A 452 -8.77 1.10 21.03
N SER A 453 -8.48 0.48 19.88
CA SER A 453 -8.64 -0.97 19.71
C SER A 453 -7.69 -1.57 18.70
N SER A 454 -7.03 -2.67 19.10
CA SER A 454 -6.14 -3.46 18.25
C SER A 454 -6.86 -4.06 17.03
N ASP A 455 -8.17 -4.28 17.10
CA ASP A 455 -8.97 -4.80 15.98
C ASP A 455 -9.04 -3.82 14.80
N LEU A 456 -8.81 -2.52 15.07
CA LEU A 456 -8.77 -1.47 14.06
C LEU A 456 -7.36 -1.27 13.46
N ASN A 457 -6.36 -2.01 13.95
CA ASN A 457 -5.01 -1.97 13.41
C ASN A 457 -4.97 -2.47 11.96
N ARG A 458 -4.27 -1.73 11.10
CA ARG A 458 -4.24 -2.02 9.66
C ARG A 458 -3.00 -1.46 8.99
N TYR A 459 -2.76 -1.95 7.77
CA TYR A 459 -1.80 -1.31 6.88
C TYR A 459 -2.45 -0.14 6.14
N MET A 460 -1.73 0.97 6.07
CA MET A 460 -2.03 2.12 5.23
C MET A 460 -0.95 2.23 4.15
N ARG A 461 -1.37 2.58 2.94
CA ARG A 461 -0.46 2.85 1.82
C ARG A 461 0.18 4.23 2.01
N GLY A 462 1.39 4.39 1.50
CA GLY A 462 2.19 5.58 1.75
C GLY A 462 1.56 6.85 1.19
N ARG A 463 0.82 6.78 0.08
CA ARG A 463 0.08 7.94 -0.47
C ARG A 463 -0.93 8.49 0.53
N GLU A 464 -1.65 7.63 1.25
CA GLU A 464 -2.60 8.04 2.28
C GLU A 464 -1.86 8.57 3.51
N LEU A 465 -0.74 7.96 3.89
CA LEU A 465 0.10 8.41 4.99
C LEU A 465 0.67 9.81 4.75
N ILE A 466 1.24 10.05 3.58
CA ILE A 466 1.75 11.35 3.13
C ILE A 466 0.65 12.41 3.29
N ARG A 467 -0.55 12.12 2.78
CA ARG A 467 -1.71 13.01 2.88
C ARG A 467 -2.04 13.39 4.34
N GLN A 468 -2.02 12.42 5.26
CA GLN A 468 -2.30 12.70 6.67
C GLN A 468 -1.20 13.53 7.33
N LEU A 469 0.07 13.17 7.12
CA LEU A 469 1.19 13.87 7.77
C LEU A 469 1.34 15.31 7.33
N THR A 470 0.98 15.60 6.08
CA THR A 470 1.01 16.96 5.54
C THR A 470 -0.22 17.80 5.80
N HIS A 471 -1.28 17.22 6.38
CA HIS A 471 -2.40 18.00 6.88
C HIS A 471 -1.98 18.89 8.07
N ASP A 472 -1.09 18.37 8.92
CA ASP A 472 -0.68 19.04 10.17
C ASP A 472 0.63 19.85 10.02
N SER A 473 1.46 19.60 9.00
CA SER A 473 2.81 20.19 8.90
C SER A 473 2.90 21.59 8.29
N LYS A 474 1.77 22.25 7.93
CA LYS A 474 1.73 23.51 7.14
C LYS A 474 2.53 23.47 5.82
N HIS A 475 3.05 22.32 5.42
CA HIS A 475 3.83 22.12 4.21
C HIS A 475 3.26 20.94 3.44
N ILE A 476 2.64 21.28 2.30
CA ILE A 476 2.13 20.31 1.34
C ILE A 476 3.33 19.50 0.83
N PRO A 477 3.25 18.16 0.77
CA PRO A 477 4.29 17.39 0.12
C PRO A 477 4.15 17.76 -1.33
N LYS A 478 5.21 18.28 -1.94
CA LYS A 478 5.21 18.54 -3.38
C LYS A 478 5.03 17.20 -4.10
N ARG A 479 3.78 16.70 -4.26
CA ARG A 479 3.36 16.17 -5.55
C ARG A 479 3.78 17.28 -6.48
N ARG A 480 4.79 17.03 -7.32
CA ARG A 480 5.15 17.97 -8.38
C ARG A 480 3.90 18.14 -9.23
N ARG A 481 3.01 19.07 -8.83
CA ARG A 481 2.31 19.90 -9.80
C ARG A 481 3.45 20.42 -10.68
N PRO A 482 3.34 20.31 -12.02
CA PRO A 482 4.30 20.97 -12.87
C PRO A 482 4.43 22.39 -12.35
N THR A 483 5.65 22.83 -12.04
CA THR A 483 5.87 24.20 -11.56
C THR A 483 5.26 25.15 -12.59
N ILE A 484 4.75 26.31 -12.16
CA ILE A 484 4.32 27.36 -13.11
C ILE A 484 5.42 27.62 -14.15
N ALA A 485 6.69 27.48 -13.76
CA ALA A 485 7.84 27.47 -14.66
C ALA A 485 7.81 26.34 -15.72
N SER A 486 7.58 25.08 -15.33
CA SER A 486 7.48 23.95 -16.26
C SER A 486 6.23 24.02 -17.15
N LEU A 487 5.11 24.54 -16.65
CA LEU A 487 3.93 24.82 -17.47
C LEU A 487 4.22 25.95 -18.46
N LYS A 488 4.87 27.03 -18.04
CA LYS A 488 5.29 28.12 -18.92
C LYS A 488 6.28 27.63 -20.00
N GLU A 489 7.22 26.76 -19.64
CA GLU A 489 8.16 26.15 -20.57
C GLU A 489 7.43 25.30 -21.62
N LYS A 490 6.50 24.43 -21.21
CA LYS A 490 5.66 23.63 -22.12
C LYS A 490 4.72 24.48 -22.99
N ILE A 491 4.14 25.53 -22.43
CA ILE A 491 3.31 26.49 -23.18
C ILE A 491 4.17 27.22 -24.21
N SER A 492 5.42 27.57 -23.87
CA SER A 492 6.36 28.22 -24.78
C SER A 492 6.81 27.27 -25.89
N GLU A 493 7.06 26.00 -25.58
CA GLU A 493 7.39 24.94 -26.55
C GLU A 493 6.24 24.74 -27.55
N VAL A 494 5.00 24.69 -27.07
CA VAL A 494 3.81 24.62 -27.95
C VAL A 494 3.64 25.90 -28.76
N ASN A 495 3.84 27.08 -28.18
CA ASN A 495 3.77 28.34 -28.92
C ASN A 495 4.80 28.39 -30.04
N LEU A 496 6.03 27.94 -29.79
CA LEU A 496 7.11 27.89 -30.77
C LEU A 496 6.81 26.89 -31.89
N LEU A 497 6.23 25.73 -31.57
CA LEU A 497 5.81 24.73 -32.56
C LEU A 497 4.61 25.20 -33.40
N ILE A 498 3.68 25.95 -32.83
CA ILE A 498 2.55 26.51 -33.61
C ILE A 498 2.97 27.75 -34.41
N GLU A 499 3.93 28.56 -33.96
CA GLU A 499 4.49 29.65 -34.77
C GLU A 499 5.24 29.15 -36.01
N LEU A 500 5.83 27.95 -35.95
CA LEU A 500 6.47 27.28 -37.08
C LEU A 500 5.45 26.70 -38.09
N ASP A 501 4.19 26.56 -37.71
CA ASP A 501 3.09 26.11 -38.57
C ASP A 501 2.14 27.29 -38.85
N ILE A 502 2.32 27.95 -40.00
CA ILE A 502 1.56 29.16 -40.36
C ILE A 502 0.04 28.86 -40.30
N ASN A 503 -0.60 29.30 -39.21
CA ASN A 503 -2.04 29.44 -38.99
C ASN A 503 -2.91 28.17 -38.97
N ASN A 504 -2.56 27.17 -38.18
CA ASN A 504 -3.51 26.07 -37.86
C ASN A 504 -4.40 26.44 -36.65
N GLN A 505 -5.46 27.21 -36.92
CA GLN A 505 -6.33 27.81 -35.90
C GLN A 505 -6.92 26.78 -34.90
N SER A 506 -7.12 25.54 -35.34
CA SER A 506 -7.60 24.41 -34.53
C SER A 506 -6.67 24.05 -33.36
N TYR A 507 -5.33 24.05 -33.57
CA TYR A 507 -4.39 23.70 -32.51
C TYR A 507 -4.23 24.81 -31.47
N GLN A 508 -4.34 26.08 -31.91
CA GLN A 508 -4.36 27.22 -30.99
C GLN A 508 -5.60 27.15 -30.07
N GLU A 509 -6.77 26.87 -30.63
CA GLU A 509 -8.02 26.74 -29.88
C GLU A 509 -7.94 25.60 -28.84
N VAL A 510 -7.44 24.42 -29.24
CA VAL A 510 -7.28 23.27 -28.31
C VAL A 510 -6.25 23.56 -27.22
N LYS A 511 -5.13 24.23 -27.56
CA LYS A 511 -4.12 24.65 -26.59
C LYS A 511 -4.70 25.64 -25.58
N ASP A 512 -5.35 26.69 -26.06
CA ASP A 512 -5.90 27.76 -25.22
C ASP A 512 -7.02 27.23 -24.31
N GLU A 513 -7.86 26.30 -24.79
CA GLU A 513 -8.86 25.62 -23.98
C GLU A 513 -8.21 24.80 -22.84
N LEU A 514 -7.17 24.02 -23.15
CA LEU A 514 -6.46 23.21 -22.15
C LEU A 514 -5.77 24.08 -21.09
N ILE A 515 -5.12 25.16 -21.49
CA ILE A 515 -4.46 26.10 -20.58
C ILE A 515 -5.50 26.79 -19.68
N LYS A 516 -6.61 27.26 -20.26
CA LYS A 516 -7.69 27.91 -19.53
C LYS A 516 -8.32 26.97 -18.50
N ASP A 517 -8.57 25.71 -18.87
CA ASP A 517 -9.10 24.69 -17.97
C ASP A 517 -8.15 24.38 -16.82
N ILE A 518 -6.86 24.25 -17.10
CA ILE A 518 -5.82 24.01 -16.09
C ILE A 518 -5.75 25.20 -15.11
N ALA A 519 -5.77 26.43 -15.61
CA ALA A 519 -5.74 27.62 -14.79
C ALA A 519 -7.00 27.75 -13.91
N GLN A 520 -8.17 27.48 -14.47
CA GLN A 520 -9.44 27.52 -13.73
C GLN A 520 -9.48 26.44 -12.64
N LEU A 521 -8.97 25.24 -12.93
CA LEU A 521 -8.85 24.16 -11.95
C LEU A 521 -7.88 24.55 -10.83
N ASP A 522 -6.73 25.15 -11.13
CA ASP A 522 -5.75 25.55 -10.11
C ASP A 522 -6.29 26.65 -9.18
N LEU A 523 -7.00 27.64 -9.73
CA LEU A 523 -7.69 28.67 -8.94
C LEU A 523 -8.76 28.05 -8.03
N THR A 524 -9.56 27.12 -8.56
CA THR A 524 -10.62 26.46 -7.79
C THR A 524 -10.04 25.58 -6.69
N ILE A 525 -8.96 24.85 -7.00
CA ILE A 525 -8.21 24.05 -6.03
C ILE A 525 -7.67 24.93 -4.90
N THR A 526 -7.05 26.08 -5.24
CA THR A 526 -6.49 27.02 -4.25
C THR A 526 -7.57 27.57 -3.34
N ASN A 527 -8.68 28.07 -3.90
CA ASN A 527 -9.81 28.58 -3.12
C ASN A 527 -10.40 27.52 -2.18
N LEU A 528 -10.46 26.27 -2.65
CA LEU A 528 -11.02 25.17 -1.87
C LEU A 528 -10.04 24.69 -0.79
N GLN A 529 -8.73 24.81 -1.03
CA GLN A 529 -7.69 24.61 -0.01
C GLN A 529 -7.78 25.68 1.10
N ASP A 530 -7.93 26.95 0.73
CA ASP A 530 -8.11 28.05 1.68
C ASP A 530 -9.39 27.87 2.51
N LYS A 531 -10.47 27.41 1.87
CA LYS A 531 -11.72 27.05 2.56
C LYS A 531 -11.51 25.92 3.57
N VAL A 532 -10.80 24.85 3.20
CA VAL A 532 -10.49 23.74 4.11
C VAL A 532 -9.62 24.20 5.28
N ALA A 533 -8.61 25.03 5.03
CA ALA A 533 -7.77 25.59 6.09
C ALA A 533 -8.57 26.46 7.07
N HIS A 534 -9.49 27.28 6.55
CA HIS A 534 -10.39 28.08 7.36
C HIS A 534 -11.33 27.20 8.21
N LEU A 535 -12.00 26.21 7.61
CA LEU A 535 -12.90 25.30 8.32
C LEU A 535 -12.18 24.48 9.39
N ASN A 536 -10.95 24.04 9.12
CA ASN A 536 -10.11 23.37 10.10
C ASN A 536 -9.79 24.26 11.30
N LYS A 537 -9.48 25.54 11.06
CA LYS A 537 -9.24 26.50 12.15
C LYS A 537 -10.51 26.72 12.98
N VAL A 538 -11.67 26.76 12.34
CA VAL A 538 -12.97 26.83 13.03
C VAL A 538 -13.22 25.57 13.87
N ALA A 539 -12.96 24.37 13.33
CA ALA A 539 -13.09 23.11 14.04
C ALA A 539 -12.16 23.04 15.27
N GLU A 540 -10.90 23.48 15.12
CA GLU A 540 -9.92 23.57 16.22
C GLU A 540 -10.42 24.48 17.36
N ILE A 541 -10.96 25.65 17.01
CA ILE A 541 -11.52 26.60 17.98
C ILE A 541 -12.71 25.98 18.72
N LEU A 542 -13.66 25.39 17.98
CA LEU A 542 -14.86 24.78 18.56
C LEU A 542 -14.54 23.62 19.52
N LEU A 543 -13.51 22.82 19.21
CA LEU A 543 -13.02 21.77 20.10
C LEU A 543 -12.39 22.33 21.38
N ASN A 544 -11.57 23.37 21.25
CA ASN A 544 -10.83 23.93 22.37
C ASN A 544 -11.69 24.79 23.32
N LEU A 545 -12.91 25.19 22.93
CA LEU A 545 -13.85 25.91 23.79
C LEU A 545 -14.29 25.10 25.04
N ASN A 546 -14.32 23.76 24.94
CA ASN A 546 -14.74 22.85 26.01
C ASN A 546 -13.58 22.01 26.59
N ASN A 547 -12.33 22.42 26.33
CA ASN A 547 -11.13 21.71 26.78
C ASN A 547 -10.97 21.80 28.32
N SER A 548 -10.41 20.77 28.95
CA SER A 548 -10.13 20.73 30.40
C SER A 548 -9.05 21.74 30.81
N ASP A 549 -8.16 22.14 29.89
CA ASP A 549 -7.11 23.14 30.11
C ASP A 549 -7.65 24.59 30.06
N PRO A 550 -7.46 25.41 31.13
CA PRO A 550 -7.87 26.81 31.18
C PRO A 550 -7.24 27.73 30.10
N GLU A 551 -5.97 27.52 29.74
CA GLU A 551 -5.27 28.39 28.78
C GLU A 551 -5.74 28.16 27.35
N ASN A 552 -5.96 26.89 26.97
CA ASN A 552 -6.54 26.53 25.67
C ASN A 552 -7.96 27.08 25.49
N ARG A 553 -8.78 27.08 26.56
CA ARG A 553 -10.11 27.71 26.54
C ARG A 553 -10.03 29.22 26.35
N ARG A 554 -9.04 29.88 26.94
CA ARG A 554 -8.84 31.34 26.80
C ARG A 554 -8.44 31.72 25.37
N LEU A 555 -7.49 30.98 24.79
CA LEU A 555 -7.06 31.15 23.39
C LEU A 555 -8.21 30.89 22.41
N ALA A 556 -8.97 29.80 22.62
CA ALA A 556 -10.13 29.49 21.79
C ALA A 556 -11.21 30.58 21.84
N ARG A 557 -11.49 31.17 23.02
CA ARG A 557 -12.43 32.30 23.14
C ARG A 557 -11.95 33.55 22.40
N TYR A 558 -10.66 33.85 22.46
CA TYR A 558 -10.06 34.96 21.72
C TYR A 558 -10.17 34.76 20.20
N ASP A 559 -9.79 33.58 19.71
CA ASP A 559 -9.87 33.25 18.28
C ASP A 559 -11.32 33.16 17.78
N TYR A 560 -12.25 32.68 18.61
CA TYR A 560 -13.69 32.63 18.32
C TYR A 560 -14.29 34.02 18.05
N VAL A 561 -13.93 35.00 18.89
CA VAL A 561 -14.34 36.41 18.71
C VAL A 561 -13.63 37.02 17.50
N LYS A 562 -12.33 36.78 17.34
CA LYS A 562 -11.53 37.32 16.23
C LYS A 562 -12.01 36.83 14.86
N MET A 563 -12.51 35.61 14.77
CA MET A 563 -13.05 35.02 13.53
C MET A 563 -14.55 35.28 13.33
N ASN A 564 -15.19 36.10 14.18
CA ASN A 564 -16.61 36.44 14.12
C ASN A 564 -17.54 35.21 14.04
N LEU A 565 -17.22 34.14 14.77
CA LEU A 565 -17.99 32.90 14.75
C LEU A 565 -19.30 33.08 15.53
N THR A 566 -20.40 32.52 15.01
CA THR A 566 -21.72 32.60 15.65
C THR A 566 -22.03 31.33 16.44
N ALA A 567 -22.85 31.46 17.49
CA ALA A 567 -23.25 30.35 18.36
C ALA A 567 -24.09 29.27 17.64
N ALA A 568 -24.50 29.52 16.39
CA ALA A 568 -25.24 28.59 15.55
C ALA A 568 -24.35 27.55 14.84
N ILE A 569 -23.02 27.74 14.82
CA ILE A 569 -22.10 26.86 14.10
C ILE A 569 -21.84 25.61 14.95
N ASN A 570 -22.33 24.45 14.49
CA ASN A 570 -22.08 23.15 15.12
C ASN A 570 -20.81 22.49 14.57
N PHE A 571 -19.99 21.94 15.46
CA PHE A 571 -18.80 21.15 15.13
C PHE A 571 -19.10 20.03 14.12
N GLU A 572 -20.20 19.29 14.29
CA GLU A 572 -20.57 18.18 13.39
C GLU A 572 -20.86 18.64 11.96
N GLN A 573 -21.43 19.84 11.79
CA GLN A 573 -21.68 20.43 10.47
C GLN A 573 -20.38 20.87 9.80
N VAL A 574 -19.46 21.46 10.57
CA VAL A 574 -18.12 21.86 10.08
C VAL A 574 -17.32 20.63 9.64
N GLU A 575 -17.36 19.52 10.38
CA GLU A 575 -16.70 18.27 9.97
C GLU A 575 -17.28 17.67 8.69
N GLN A 576 -18.61 17.68 8.54
CA GLN A 576 -19.25 17.23 7.31
C GLN A 576 -18.84 18.11 6.12
N GLU A 577 -18.72 19.42 6.32
CA GLU A 577 -18.29 20.36 5.29
C GLU A 577 -16.80 20.20 4.92
N ILE A 578 -15.93 19.97 5.91
CA ILE A 578 -14.51 19.62 5.69
C ILE A 578 -14.43 18.34 4.87
N SER A 579 -15.17 17.30 5.24
CA SER A 579 -15.16 16.00 4.54
C SER A 579 -15.62 16.14 3.08
N ARG A 580 -16.72 16.86 2.84
CA ARG A 580 -17.22 17.15 1.49
C ARG A 580 -16.21 17.97 0.68
N SER A 581 -15.60 18.98 1.30
CA SER A 581 -14.60 19.83 0.64
C SER A 581 -13.34 19.02 0.31
N GLN A 582 -12.83 18.20 1.21
CA GLN A 582 -11.68 17.33 0.95
C GLN A 582 -11.95 16.30 -0.16
N GLN A 583 -13.16 15.75 -0.24
CA GLN A 583 -13.55 14.87 -1.34
C GLN A 583 -13.60 15.64 -2.67
N SER A 584 -14.19 16.83 -2.69
CA SER A 584 -14.21 17.69 -3.88
C SER A 584 -12.80 18.13 -4.31
N LEU A 585 -11.91 18.43 -3.36
CA LEU A 585 -10.50 18.77 -3.61
C LEU A 585 -9.79 17.62 -4.32
N LYS A 586 -10.01 16.40 -3.86
CA LYS A 586 -9.43 15.19 -4.47
C LYS A 586 -9.90 15.04 -5.91
N ASP A 587 -11.20 15.14 -6.15
CA ASP A 587 -11.77 14.98 -7.49
C ASP A 587 -11.28 16.09 -8.45
N LEU A 588 -11.08 17.32 -7.95
CA LEU A 588 -10.52 18.43 -8.73
C LEU A 588 -9.02 18.24 -9.04
N ILE A 589 -8.23 17.73 -8.09
CA ILE A 589 -6.82 17.41 -8.32
C ILE A 589 -6.69 16.30 -9.37
N ASP A 590 -7.52 15.26 -9.30
CA ASP A 590 -7.52 14.17 -10.29
C ASP A 590 -7.87 14.71 -11.70
N LYS A 591 -8.83 15.65 -11.80
CA LYS A 591 -9.16 16.35 -13.06
C LYS A 591 -8.02 17.24 -13.56
N TYR A 592 -7.35 17.95 -12.67
CA TYR A 592 -6.19 18.78 -13.00
C TYR A 592 -5.04 17.93 -13.57
N GLU A 593 -4.70 16.83 -12.90
CA GLU A 593 -3.66 15.90 -13.36
C GLU A 593 -4.01 15.29 -14.72
N PHE A 594 -5.27 14.94 -14.95
CA PHE A 594 -5.73 14.45 -16.25
C PHE A 594 -5.54 15.49 -17.36
N LYS A 595 -5.91 16.75 -17.12
CA LYS A 595 -5.77 17.84 -18.10
C LYS A 595 -4.31 18.15 -18.40
N VAL A 596 -3.44 18.12 -17.39
CA VAL A 596 -1.98 18.25 -17.57
C VAL A 596 -1.42 17.13 -18.43
N ARG A 597 -1.77 15.86 -18.15
CA ARG A 597 -1.32 14.73 -18.99
C ARG A 597 -1.83 14.84 -20.43
N ARG A 598 -3.04 15.37 -20.63
CA ARG A 598 -3.59 15.64 -21.97
C ARG A 598 -2.79 16.72 -22.69
N LEU A 599 -2.39 17.79 -22.00
CA LEU A 599 -1.48 18.81 -22.54
C LEU A 599 -0.11 18.20 -22.91
N GLU A 600 0.44 17.33 -22.06
CA GLU A 600 1.72 16.65 -22.35
C GLU A 600 1.66 15.75 -23.58
N LYS A 601 0.57 14.98 -23.72
CA LYS A 601 0.33 14.19 -24.94
C LYS A 601 0.13 15.08 -26.16
N PHE A 602 -0.55 16.21 -26.01
CA PHE A 602 -0.73 17.18 -27.09
C PHE A 602 0.62 17.73 -27.57
N VAL A 603 1.51 18.14 -26.65
CA VAL A 603 2.87 18.58 -26.97
C VAL A 603 3.63 17.47 -27.72
N LYS A 604 3.60 16.24 -27.19
CA LYS A 604 4.28 15.08 -27.79
C LYS A 604 3.78 14.78 -29.21
N ASN A 605 2.47 14.87 -29.42
CA ASN A 605 1.85 14.62 -30.72
C ASN A 605 2.23 15.70 -31.72
N ILE A 606 2.21 16.98 -31.33
CA ILE A 606 2.69 18.08 -32.16
C ILE A 606 4.17 17.87 -32.49
N SER A 607 5.04 17.61 -31.52
CA SER A 607 6.46 17.39 -31.78
C SER A 607 6.71 16.21 -32.74
N SER A 608 5.90 15.14 -32.66
CA SER A 608 6.02 13.98 -33.56
C SER A 608 5.58 14.25 -35.01
N ILE A 609 4.78 15.31 -35.24
CA ILE A 609 4.36 15.73 -36.58
C ILE A 609 5.48 16.52 -37.30
N TYR A 610 6.39 17.19 -36.56
CA TYR A 610 7.45 18.04 -37.12
C TYR A 610 8.85 17.41 -37.16
N ASP A 611 8.98 16.09 -36.95
CA ASP A 611 10.26 15.40 -37.11
C ASP A 611 10.69 15.34 -38.60
N TYR A 612 11.39 16.38 -39.06
CA TYR A 612 12.42 16.30 -40.11
C TYR A 612 13.80 16.52 -39.46
N PRO A 613 14.86 15.83 -39.92
CA PRO A 613 16.09 15.68 -39.16
C PRO A 613 16.93 16.95 -39.24
N PHE A 614 17.21 17.57 -38.10
CA PHE A 614 18.41 18.38 -37.98
C PHE A 614 19.32 17.80 -36.90
N GLY A 615 20.35 17.12 -37.41
CA GLY A 615 21.54 16.76 -36.66
C GLY A 615 22.18 17.97 -36.00
N GLY A 616 22.97 17.67 -34.98
CA GLY A 616 23.55 18.65 -34.07
C GLY A 616 24.20 19.85 -34.75
N LYS A 617 23.86 21.03 -34.24
CA LYS A 617 24.81 22.14 -34.15
C LYS A 617 24.68 22.79 -32.78
N THR A 618 25.78 22.71 -32.04
CA THR A 618 26.14 23.64 -30.99
C THR A 618 25.91 25.07 -31.46
N TYR A 619 25.05 25.81 -30.77
CA TYR A 619 25.09 27.27 -30.79
C TYR A 619 25.46 27.76 -29.40
N THR A 620 26.69 28.26 -29.35
CA THR A 620 27.29 29.07 -28.30
C THR A 620 26.37 30.22 -27.92
N ASN A 621 26.08 30.33 -26.62
CA ASN A 621 25.40 31.48 -26.04
C ASN A 621 26.36 32.68 -26.07
N ASN A 622 26.15 33.61 -27.00
CA ASN A 622 26.59 34.99 -26.91
C ASN A 622 25.37 35.83 -27.29
N TYR A 623 24.76 36.50 -26.33
CA TYR A 623 24.33 37.91 -26.39
C TYR A 623 23.55 38.27 -25.11
N GLN A 624 24.08 39.24 -24.36
CA GLN A 624 23.33 40.08 -23.40
C GLN A 624 22.16 40.78 -24.12
N PRO A 625 21.16 41.22 -23.35
CA PRO A 625 20.99 42.68 -23.30
C PRO A 625 20.78 43.20 -21.86
N ASP A 626 21.52 44.26 -21.57
CA ASP A 626 21.17 45.27 -20.58
C ASP A 626 19.82 45.90 -20.94
N PHE A 627 19.00 46.23 -19.94
CA PHE A 627 18.28 47.50 -19.85
C PHE A 627 17.84 47.72 -18.39
N GLU A 628 18.46 48.74 -17.80
CA GLU A 628 18.11 49.62 -16.65
C GLU A 628 17.49 49.05 -15.37
#